data_AF-A0A822XIC5-F1
#
_entry.id   AF-A0A822XIC5-F1
#
_cell.length_a   1.000
_cell.length_b   1.000
_cell.length_c   1.000
_cell.angle_alpha   90.00
_cell.angle_beta   90.00
_cell.angle_gamma   90.00
#
_symmetry.space_group_name_H-M   'P 1'
#
loop_
_entity.id
_entity.type
_entity.pdbx_description
1 polymer ?
#
loop_
_entity_poly.entity_id
_entity_poly.type
_entity_poly.pdbx_seq_one_letter_code
_entity_poly.pdbx_strand_id
1 'polypeptide(L)'
;MPRRIHTSDLVSKGMVGDSDGKRQYTEDDIGIFVTLVRDDGTYVEAEIVRVFCPVCGEEFIGTKRDAGGFIAGHRAYHEHENMSDLIAESMGGV
;
A
#
# COMPACT_ATOMS: atom_id res chain seq x y z
N MET A 1 -14.60 16.95 9.60
CA MET A 1 -14.31 17.31 8.19
C MET A 1 -12.93 16.76 7.86
N PRO A 2 -12.75 15.94 6.81
CA PRO A 2 -11.43 15.41 6.47
C PRO A 2 -10.49 16.55 6.08
N ARG A 3 -9.24 16.49 6.55
CA ARG A 3 -8.21 17.49 6.24
C ARG A 3 -7.73 17.30 4.79
N ARG A 4 -8.04 18.25 3.92
CA ARG A 4 -7.43 18.33 2.58
C ARG A 4 -6.15 19.15 2.68
N ILE A 5 -5.01 18.53 2.45
CA ILE A 5 -3.74 19.25 2.26
C ILE A 5 -3.54 19.45 0.77
N HIS A 6 -3.23 20.70 0.39
CA HIS A 6 -2.90 20.99 -1.00
C HIS A 6 -1.49 20.49 -1.29
N THR A 7 -1.19 20.26 -2.57
CA THR A 7 0.14 19.85 -3.03
C THR A 7 1.25 20.75 -2.46
N SER A 8 0.96 22.04 -2.24
CA SER A 8 1.84 23.02 -1.59
C SER A 8 2.21 22.66 -0.14
N ASP A 9 1.25 22.20 0.66
CA ASP A 9 1.46 21.79 2.06
C ASP A 9 2.24 20.46 2.14
N LEU A 10 2.06 19.61 1.13
CA LEU A 10 2.84 18.38 0.95
C LEU A 10 4.29 18.69 0.55
N VAL A 11 4.55 19.71 -0.28
CA VAL A 11 5.91 20.17 -0.62
C VAL A 11 6.67 20.62 0.63
N SER A 12 6.03 21.41 1.50
CA SER A 12 6.65 21.92 2.74
C SER A 12 6.99 20.82 3.75
N LYS A 13 6.37 19.65 3.62
CA LYS A 13 6.62 18.46 4.46
C LYS A 13 7.56 17.43 3.80
N GLY A 14 8.09 17.74 2.61
CA GLY A 14 8.94 16.82 1.84
C GLY A 14 8.17 15.66 1.18
N MET A 15 6.86 15.83 0.94
CA MET A 15 5.94 14.79 0.47
C MET A 15 5.47 15.01 -0.98
N VAL A 16 6.32 15.52 -1.87
CA VAL A 16 6.10 15.47 -3.33
C VAL A 16 7.18 14.62 -3.96
N GLY A 17 6.89 13.32 -4.04
CA GLY A 17 7.67 12.37 -4.83
C GLY A 17 7.14 12.30 -6.26
N ASP A 18 7.94 12.77 -7.19
CA ASP A 18 7.90 12.44 -8.62
C ASP A 18 7.73 10.92 -8.84
N SER A 19 7.31 10.53 -10.04
CA SER A 19 6.74 9.24 -10.47
C SER A 19 7.50 7.94 -10.13
N ASP A 20 8.58 7.97 -9.34
CA ASP A 20 9.42 6.82 -8.97
C ASP A 20 10.11 6.99 -7.58
N GLY A 21 9.41 7.55 -6.57
CA GLY A 21 9.98 7.78 -5.24
C GLY A 21 9.18 7.11 -4.13
N LYS A 22 9.75 6.10 -3.46
CA LYS A 22 9.18 5.38 -2.29
C LYS A 22 8.72 6.34 -1.19
N ARG A 23 7.48 6.81 -1.27
CA ARG A 23 6.83 7.60 -0.21
C ARG A 23 6.46 6.63 0.91
N GLN A 24 7.14 6.73 2.05
CA GLN A 24 6.76 6.00 3.26
C GLN A 24 5.73 6.86 4.00
N TYR A 25 4.49 6.39 4.04
CA TYR A 25 3.41 7.00 4.81
C TYR A 25 3.47 6.51 6.25
N THR A 26 3.19 7.40 7.20
CA THR A 26 3.13 7.03 8.63
C THR A 26 1.68 6.98 9.11
N GLU A 27 1.46 6.54 10.35
CA GLU A 27 0.12 6.48 10.95
C GLU A 27 -0.57 7.85 11.05
N ASP A 28 0.22 8.93 11.16
CA ASP A 28 -0.29 10.30 11.17
C ASP A 28 -0.92 10.72 9.84
N ASP A 29 -0.57 10.05 8.75
CA ASP A 29 -1.04 10.36 7.41
C ASP A 29 -2.37 9.67 7.07
N ILE A 30 -2.90 8.82 7.94
CA ILE A 30 -4.14 8.07 7.67
C ILE A 30 -5.34 9.02 7.55
N GLY A 31 -6.13 8.83 6.49
CA GLY A 31 -7.32 9.66 6.19
C GLY A 31 -6.99 10.99 5.51
N ILE A 32 -5.71 11.22 5.20
CA ILE A 32 -5.25 12.34 4.39
C ILE A 32 -5.48 12.02 2.91
N PHE A 33 -5.95 13.02 2.16
CA PHE A 33 -6.04 12.96 0.71
C PHE A 33 -4.79 13.57 0.10
N VAL A 34 -4.12 12.81 -0.75
CA VAL A 34 -2.96 13.25 -1.52
C VAL A 34 -3.33 13.37 -2.99
N THR A 35 -2.87 14.43 -3.65
CA THR A 35 -3.04 14.58 -5.10
C THR A 35 -1.80 14.03 -5.80
N LEU A 36 -1.97 12.95 -6.54
CA LEU A 36 -0.94 12.35 -7.37
C LEU A 36 -0.99 12.99 -8.76
N VAL A 37 0.17 13.44 -9.25
CA VAL A 37 0.34 13.89 -10.63
C VAL A 37 0.88 12.71 -11.42
N ARG A 38 0.16 12.32 -12.47
CA ARG A 38 0.63 11.29 -13.40
C ARG A 38 1.42 11.93 -14.54
N ASP A 39 2.25 11.14 -15.20
CA ASP A 39 3.07 11.58 -16.35
C ASP A 39 2.21 12.03 -17.54
N ASP A 40 0.94 11.62 -17.59
CA ASP A 40 -0.05 12.06 -18.57
C ASP A 40 -0.69 13.43 -18.25
N GLY A 41 -0.25 14.09 -17.18
CA GLY A 41 -0.75 15.38 -16.72
C GLY A 41 -2.09 15.29 -15.96
N THR A 42 -2.60 14.09 -15.69
CA THR A 42 -3.82 13.93 -14.90
C THR A 42 -3.54 13.99 -13.40
N TYR A 43 -4.47 14.62 -12.67
CA TYR A 43 -4.45 14.68 -11.21
C TYR A 43 -5.41 13.64 -10.65
N VAL A 44 -4.91 12.77 -9.78
CA VAL A 44 -5.73 11.77 -9.08
C VAL A 44 -5.62 12.02 -7.58
N GLU A 45 -6.75 12.38 -6.96
CA GLU A 45 -6.84 12.38 -5.50
C GLU A 45 -6.92 10.93 -4.99
N ALA A 46 -6.00 10.58 -4.11
CA ALA A 46 -5.95 9.28 -3.45
C ALA A 46 -5.93 9.48 -1.93
N GLU A 47 -6.74 8.72 -1.23
CA GLU A 47 -6.74 8.70 0.23
C GLU A 47 -5.67 7.71 0.73
N ILE A 48 -4.94 8.12 1.77
CA ILE A 48 -4.04 7.25 2.52
C ILE A 48 -4.85 6.43 3.50
N VAL A 49 -4.73 5.11 3.38
CA VAL A 49 -5.47 4.13 4.17
C VAL A 49 -4.50 3.17 4.85
N ARG A 50 -4.96 2.60 5.97
CA ARG A 50 -4.32 1.48 6.63
C ARG A 50 -5.15 0.23 6.42
N VAL A 51 -4.52 -0.84 5.94
CA VAL A 51 -5.14 -2.15 5.76
C VAL A 51 -4.34 -3.23 6.47
N PHE A 52 -5.02 -4.31 6.81
CA PHE A 52 -4.42 -5.46 7.47
C PHE A 52 -4.71 -6.71 6.65
N CYS A 53 -3.73 -7.61 6.57
CA CYS A 53 -3.96 -8.95 6.05
C CYS A 53 -4.79 -9.76 7.06
N PRO A 54 -5.95 -10.34 6.67
CA PRO A 54 -6.78 -11.11 7.59
C PRO A 54 -6.17 -12.46 8.00
N VAL A 55 -5.09 -12.89 7.35
CA VAL A 55 -4.44 -14.19 7.59
C VAL A 55 -3.27 -14.07 8.58
N CYS A 56 -2.31 -13.18 8.30
CA CYS A 56 -1.10 -13.01 9.12
C CYS A 56 -1.11 -11.76 10.01
N GLY A 57 -2.07 -10.84 9.81
CA GLY A 57 -2.14 -9.59 10.56
C GLY A 57 -1.14 -8.51 10.11
N GLU A 58 -0.34 -8.75 9.06
CA GLU A 58 0.59 -7.75 8.54
C GLU A 58 -0.14 -6.49 8.07
N GLU A 59 0.44 -5.34 8.39
CA GLU A 59 -0.15 -4.03 8.13
C GLU A 59 0.53 -3.32 6.96
N PHE A 60 -0.28 -2.56 6.23
CA PHE A 60 0.20 -1.71 5.14
C PHE A 60 -0.47 -0.34 5.22
N ILE A 61 0.35 0.71 5.15
CA ILE A 61 -0.09 2.11 5.09
C ILE A 61 0.31 2.67 3.73
N GLY A 62 -0.68 3.12 2.96
CA GLY A 62 -0.43 3.68 1.64
C GLY A 62 -1.69 4.16 0.95
N THR A 63 -1.58 4.48 -0.34
CA THR A 63 -2.75 4.90 -1.11
C THR A 63 -3.73 3.73 -1.25
N LYS A 64 -5.02 4.02 -1.45
CA LYS A 64 -6.03 2.99 -1.74
C LYS A 64 -5.64 2.03 -2.87
N ARG A 65 -4.91 2.52 -3.89
CA ARG A 65 -4.43 1.69 -5.00
C ARG A 65 -3.38 0.69 -4.51
N ASP A 66 -2.38 1.17 -3.79
CA ASP A 66 -1.27 0.34 -3.31
C ASP A 66 -1.75 -0.65 -2.24
N ALA A 67 -2.68 -0.23 -1.38
CA ALA A 67 -3.32 -1.09 -0.40
C ALA A 67 -4.09 -2.24 -1.06
N GLY A 68 -4.73 -1.99 -2.21
CA GLY A 68 -5.35 -3.05 -3.01
C GLY A 68 -4.31 -4.04 -3.58
N GLY A 69 -3.17 -3.52 -4.06
CA GLY A 69 -2.05 -4.33 -4.52
C GLY A 69 -1.44 -5.19 -3.42
N PHE A 70 -1.26 -4.63 -2.23
CA PHE A 70 -0.83 -5.36 -1.03
C PHE A 70 -1.77 -6.51 -0.73
N ILE A 71 -3.08 -6.28 -0.58
CA ILE A 71 -4.04 -7.35 -0.25
C ILE A 71 -4.03 -8.47 -1.31
N ALA A 72 -4.02 -8.09 -2.59
CA ALA A 72 -4.04 -9.07 -3.68
C ALA A 72 -2.74 -9.89 -3.76
N GLY A 73 -1.58 -9.23 -3.71
CA GLY A 73 -0.28 -9.89 -3.76
C GLY A 73 0.02 -10.71 -2.51
N HIS A 74 -0.35 -10.19 -1.34
CA HIS A 74 -0.13 -10.86 -0.06
C HIS A 74 -1.03 -12.09 0.09
N ARG A 75 -2.25 -12.08 -0.47
CA ARG A 75 -3.06 -13.29 -0.57
C ARG A 75 -2.40 -14.38 -1.42
N ALA A 76 -1.88 -14.01 -2.59
CA ALA A 76 -1.19 -14.96 -3.47
C ALA A 76 0.07 -15.55 -2.80
N TYR A 77 0.76 -14.74 -1.99
CA TYR A 77 1.87 -15.19 -1.16
C TYR A 77 1.45 -16.31 -0.19
N HIS A 78 0.37 -16.12 0.56
CA HIS A 78 -0.15 -17.16 1.45
C HIS A 78 -0.60 -18.43 0.73
N GLU A 79 -1.24 -18.29 -0.43
CA GLU A 79 -1.65 -19.45 -1.25
C GLU A 79 -0.41 -20.26 -1.71
N HIS A 80 0.68 -19.58 -2.06
CA HIS A 80 1.95 -20.21 -2.43
C HIS A 80 2.64 -20.89 -1.24
N GLU A 81 2.74 -20.24 -0.07
CA GLU A 81 3.34 -20.84 1.12
C GLU A 81 2.57 -22.08 1.57
N ASN A 82 1.24 -21.98 1.65
CA ASN A 82 0.39 -23.09 2.08
C ASN A 82 0.48 -24.28 1.10
N MET A 83 0.59 -24.01 -0.21
CA MET A 83 0.77 -25.07 -1.21
C MET A 83 2.16 -25.71 -1.15
N SER A 84 3.20 -24.93 -0.87
CA SER A 84 4.58 -25.44 -0.75
C SER A 84 4.70 -26.39 0.44
N ASP A 85 4.03 -26.07 1.55
CA ASP A 85 4.01 -26.91 2.75
C ASP A 85 3.34 -28.27 2.48
N LEU A 86 2.17 -28.25 1.81
CA LEU A 86 1.46 -29.48 1.42
C LEU A 86 2.27 -30.36 0.46
N ILE A 87 3.02 -29.76 -0.46
CA ILE A 87 3.89 -30.51 -1.38
C ILE A 87 5.04 -31.16 -0.60
N ALA A 88 5.66 -30.45 0.34
CA ALA A 88 6.73 -30.98 1.18
C ALA A 88 6.27 -32.19 2.02
N GLU A 89 5.05 -32.13 2.58
CA GLU A 89 4.45 -33.27 3.29
C GLU A 89 4.17 -34.45 2.35
N SER A 90 3.64 -34.19 1.15
CA SER A 90 3.28 -35.25 0.18
C SER A 90 4.48 -35.97 -0.44
N MET A 91 5.63 -35.30 -0.50
CA MET A 91 6.87 -35.82 -1.10
C MET A 91 7.74 -36.59 -0.09
N GLY A 92 7.22 -36.84 1.13
CA GLY A 92 7.94 -37.58 2.15
C GLY A 92 9.13 -36.81 2.69
N GLY A 93 8.91 -35.56 3.12
CA GLY A 93 9.89 -34.82 3.94
C GLY A 93 10.45 -35.73 5.04
N VAL A 94 11.78 -35.78 5.11
CA VAL A 94 12.58 -36.68 5.97
C VAL A 94 12.26 -36.59 7.46
#